data_AF-D0NCB1-F1
#
_entry.id   AF-D0NCB1-F1
#
_cell.length_a   1.000
_cell.length_b   1.000
_cell.length_c   1.000
_cell.angle_alpha   90.00
_cell.angle_beta   90.00
_cell.angle_gamma   90.00
#
_symmetry.space_group_name_H-M   'P 1'
#
loop_
_entity.id
_entity.type
_entity.pdbx_description
1 polymer ?
#
loop_
_entity_poly.entity_id
_entity_poly.type
_entity_poly.pdbx_seq_one_letter_code
_entity_poly.pdbx_strand_id
1 'polypeptide(L)'
;MEPDESNAIRWAGQQLGNSGPEACAQAHLLSTKRVQLLAVQDAVLRFLASLPHQEWTVIGCQYLLETGGRWNAVAVASLLDKVMAQALDKTLMLAEICWIRSVSPSARALASNTPVTVSSVLNDNMLFAAEDYFLYDETRRCVFCWVDEWEADQSKEIWRFVPASPDFYILNVYSQEYLLASDVAASESAEGYGEKRAFTWLGDSYLISPPTTGSAFRRLVLTSSYRPLDQSWNECHKWKIKRAAPSLLERGLDAFFAKDYAAAVDLLAPLLETKTPSAAGSIKIYWYRMVANLKLQNKELFREDADRLGKVGGCPKYFREVFKDVLGDDLYRCREH
;
A
#
# COMPACT_ATOMS: atom_id res chain seq x y z
N MET A 1 -29.51 9.65 -22.62
CA MET A 1 -30.19 8.35 -22.51
C MET A 1 -29.56 7.65 -21.32
N GLU A 2 -30.32 7.32 -20.29
CA GLU A 2 -29.77 6.67 -19.09
C GLU A 2 -29.34 5.24 -19.42
N PRO A 3 -28.23 4.73 -18.85
CA PRO A 3 -27.83 3.34 -19.04
C PRO A 3 -28.77 2.44 -18.24
N ASP A 4 -29.69 1.77 -18.94
CA ASP A 4 -30.68 0.87 -18.32
C ASP A 4 -30.01 -0.36 -17.71
N GLU A 5 -29.73 -0.27 -16.40
CA GLU A 5 -29.10 -1.32 -15.57
C GLU A 5 -29.81 -2.68 -15.70
N SER A 6 -31.12 -2.67 -16.00
CA SER A 6 -31.95 -3.85 -16.22
C SER A 6 -31.37 -4.80 -17.28
N ASN A 7 -30.66 -4.28 -18.29
CA ASN A 7 -30.11 -5.08 -19.38
C ASN A 7 -28.82 -5.81 -18.97
N ALA A 8 -27.95 -5.16 -18.20
CA ALA A 8 -26.77 -5.82 -17.61
C ALA A 8 -27.20 -6.93 -16.63
N ILE A 9 -28.22 -6.66 -15.81
CA ILE A 9 -28.79 -7.61 -14.86
C ILE A 9 -29.45 -8.80 -15.59
N ARG A 10 -30.21 -8.56 -16.67
CA ARG A 10 -30.79 -9.62 -17.52
C ARG A 10 -29.72 -10.53 -18.13
N TRP A 11 -28.68 -9.95 -18.70
CA TRP A 11 -27.61 -10.71 -19.36
C TRP A 11 -26.83 -11.58 -18.37
N ALA A 12 -26.53 -11.05 -17.18
CA ALA A 12 -25.91 -11.81 -16.10
C ALA A 12 -26.76 -13.00 -15.62
N GLY A 13 -28.09 -12.83 -15.55
CA GLY A 13 -29.03 -13.92 -15.26
C GLY A 13 -29.04 -15.02 -16.32
N GLN A 14 -28.90 -14.68 -17.60
CA GLN A 14 -28.83 -15.65 -18.69
C GLN A 14 -27.57 -16.54 -18.64
N GLN A 15 -26.40 -15.98 -18.30
CA GLN A 15 -25.16 -16.76 -18.17
C GLN A 15 -25.17 -17.72 -16.97
N LEU A 16 -25.85 -17.34 -15.88
CA LEU A 16 -26.00 -18.18 -14.69
C LEU A 16 -27.18 -19.18 -14.78
N GLY A 17 -27.80 -19.33 -15.95
CA GLY A 17 -28.94 -20.24 -16.18
C GLY A 17 -30.26 -19.84 -15.52
N ASN A 18 -30.27 -18.71 -14.78
CA ASN A 18 -31.41 -18.24 -13.98
C ASN A 18 -31.85 -16.84 -14.46
N SER A 19 -32.74 -16.81 -15.44
CA SER A 19 -33.33 -15.59 -16.02
C SER A 19 -34.39 -14.89 -15.12
N GLY A 20 -34.41 -15.22 -13.83
CA GLY A 20 -35.40 -14.74 -12.85
C GLY A 20 -34.91 -13.58 -11.97
N PRO A 21 -35.82 -12.97 -11.16
CA PRO A 21 -35.51 -11.84 -10.29
C PRO A 21 -34.47 -12.16 -9.19
N GLU A 22 -34.21 -13.45 -8.92
CA GLU A 22 -33.23 -13.91 -7.95
C GLU A 22 -31.79 -13.46 -8.26
N ALA A 23 -31.41 -13.34 -9.54
CA ALA A 23 -30.08 -12.85 -9.93
C ALA A 23 -29.86 -11.38 -9.49
N CYS A 24 -30.89 -10.54 -9.62
CA CYS A 24 -30.89 -9.17 -9.12
C CYS A 24 -30.80 -9.14 -7.58
N ALA A 25 -31.56 -9.99 -6.90
CA ALA A 25 -31.51 -10.12 -5.44
C ALA A 25 -30.12 -10.55 -4.94
N GLN A 26 -29.42 -11.46 -5.65
CA GLN A 26 -28.06 -11.88 -5.32
C GLN A 26 -27.04 -10.75 -5.51
N ALA A 27 -27.12 -9.99 -6.60
CA ALA A 27 -26.26 -8.82 -6.82
C ALA A 27 -26.45 -7.74 -5.74
N HIS A 28 -27.71 -7.44 -5.38
CA HIS A 28 -28.02 -6.57 -4.24
C HIS A 28 -27.49 -7.13 -2.91
N LEU A 29 -27.63 -8.44 -2.65
CA LEU A 29 -27.11 -9.10 -1.44
C LEU A 29 -25.59 -8.96 -1.30
N LEU A 30 -24.84 -9.08 -2.40
CA LEU A 30 -23.39 -8.88 -2.41
C LEU A 30 -23.02 -7.41 -2.15
N SER A 31 -23.75 -6.47 -2.76
CA SER A 31 -23.59 -5.03 -2.51
C SER A 31 -23.88 -4.67 -1.06
N THR A 32 -25.04 -5.08 -0.52
CA THR A 32 -25.45 -4.83 0.86
C THR A 32 -24.50 -5.46 1.88
N LYS A 33 -24.03 -6.69 1.66
CA LYS A 33 -22.99 -7.30 2.53
C LYS A 33 -21.69 -6.52 2.52
N ARG A 34 -21.25 -6.00 1.36
CA ARG A 34 -20.06 -5.15 1.27
C ARG A 34 -20.25 -3.82 2.00
N VAL A 35 -21.40 -3.16 1.84
CA VAL A 35 -21.73 -1.92 2.57
C VAL A 35 -21.79 -2.15 4.08
N GLN A 36 -22.41 -3.25 4.53
CA GLN A 36 -22.45 -3.64 5.94
C GLN A 36 -21.03 -3.89 6.50
N LEU A 37 -20.17 -4.60 5.76
CA LEU A 37 -18.79 -4.87 6.20
C LEU A 37 -17.95 -3.59 6.26
N LEU A 38 -18.11 -2.67 5.29
CA LEU A 38 -17.47 -1.36 5.32
C LEU A 38 -17.96 -0.50 6.49
N ALA A 39 -19.27 -0.48 6.78
CA ALA A 39 -19.84 0.25 7.91
C ALA A 39 -19.37 -0.32 9.27
N VAL A 40 -19.27 -1.65 9.39
CA VAL A 40 -18.70 -2.31 10.58
C VAL A 40 -17.21 -1.96 10.72
N GLN A 41 -16.43 -1.96 9.64
CA GLN A 41 -15.02 -1.57 9.70
C GLN A 41 -14.85 -0.10 10.10
N ASP A 42 -15.60 0.81 9.51
CA ASP A 42 -15.58 2.25 9.85
C ASP A 42 -15.97 2.46 11.32
N ALA A 43 -17.03 1.82 11.82
CA ALA A 43 -17.42 1.88 13.22
C ALA A 43 -16.32 1.37 14.18
N VAL A 44 -15.65 0.25 13.84
CA VAL A 44 -14.54 -0.30 14.64
C VAL A 44 -13.30 0.60 14.59
N LEU A 45 -12.95 1.17 13.43
CA LEU A 45 -11.82 2.11 13.32
C LEU A 45 -12.08 3.41 14.07
N ARG A 46 -13.31 3.95 14.02
CA ARG A 46 -13.73 5.11 14.85
C ARG A 46 -13.66 4.79 16.34
N PHE A 47 -14.11 3.60 16.76
CA PHE A 47 -13.98 3.16 18.14
C PHE A 47 -12.51 3.10 18.59
N LEU A 48 -11.62 2.45 17.82
CA LEU A 48 -10.19 2.39 18.12
C LEU A 48 -9.54 3.79 18.17
N ALA A 49 -9.94 4.69 17.28
CA ALA A 49 -9.49 6.09 17.27
C ALA A 49 -10.02 6.93 18.45
N SER A 50 -11.10 6.49 19.12
CA SER A 50 -11.72 7.15 20.27
C SER A 50 -11.20 6.68 21.63
N LEU A 51 -10.29 5.69 21.66
CA LEU A 51 -9.75 5.15 22.91
C LEU A 51 -8.90 6.19 23.65
N PRO A 52 -8.99 6.28 24.99
CA PRO A 52 -8.31 7.31 25.78
C PRO A 52 -6.78 7.12 25.85
N HIS A 53 -6.26 5.96 25.45
CA HIS A 53 -4.83 5.66 25.41
C HIS A 53 -4.44 5.14 24.02
N GLN A 54 -3.55 5.87 23.34
CA GLN A 54 -3.02 5.49 22.02
C GLN A 54 -2.39 4.09 22.00
N GLU A 55 -1.81 3.61 23.11
CA GLU A 55 -1.30 2.23 23.22
C GLU A 55 -2.39 1.18 22.99
N TRP A 56 -3.63 1.43 23.42
CA TRP A 56 -4.76 0.55 23.16
C TRP A 56 -5.19 0.60 21.69
N THR A 57 -5.09 1.77 21.04
CA THR A 57 -5.30 1.91 19.59
C THR A 57 -4.26 1.12 18.79
N VAL A 58 -2.98 1.14 19.21
CA VAL A 58 -1.92 0.32 18.59
C VAL A 58 -2.20 -1.17 18.73
N ILE A 59 -2.50 -1.65 19.94
CA ILE A 59 -2.83 -3.06 20.21
C ILE A 59 -4.08 -3.49 19.41
N GLY A 60 -5.09 -2.62 19.32
CA GLY A 60 -6.26 -2.83 18.46
C GLY A 60 -5.89 -2.97 16.98
N CYS A 61 -5.12 -2.02 16.43
CA CYS A 61 -4.63 -2.09 15.05
C CYS A 61 -3.83 -3.36 14.79
N GLN A 62 -2.93 -3.77 15.70
CA GLN A 62 -2.17 -5.02 15.60
C GLN A 62 -3.10 -6.23 15.50
N TYR A 63 -4.10 -6.34 16.38
CA TYR A 63 -5.07 -7.43 16.35
C TYR A 63 -5.90 -7.47 15.05
N LEU A 64 -6.31 -6.31 14.52
CA LEU A 64 -7.02 -6.25 13.23
C LEU A 64 -6.13 -6.67 12.04
N LEU A 65 -4.83 -6.38 12.08
CA LEU A 65 -3.88 -6.80 11.05
C LEU A 65 -3.59 -8.30 11.13
N GLU A 66 -3.32 -8.81 12.34
CA GLU A 66 -2.96 -10.21 12.59
C GLU A 66 -4.14 -11.19 12.38
N THR A 67 -5.38 -10.77 12.63
CA THR A 67 -6.55 -11.65 12.43
C THR A 67 -6.86 -11.95 10.96
N GLY A 68 -6.36 -11.14 10.02
CA GLY A 68 -6.31 -11.42 8.58
C GLY A 68 -7.67 -11.47 7.84
N GLY A 69 -7.66 -11.06 6.57
CA GLY A 69 -8.74 -11.29 5.59
C GLY A 69 -10.13 -10.64 5.86
N ARG A 70 -10.39 -10.12 7.07
CA ARG A 70 -11.69 -9.55 7.49
C ARG A 70 -11.73 -8.02 7.48
N TRP A 71 -10.56 -7.37 7.40
CA TRP A 71 -10.41 -5.93 7.52
C TRP A 71 -9.57 -5.39 6.36
N ASN A 72 -9.95 -4.23 5.80
CA ASN A 72 -9.09 -3.50 4.87
C ASN A 72 -7.83 -3.02 5.60
N ALA A 73 -6.70 -3.68 5.36
CA ALA A 73 -5.43 -3.40 6.01
C ALA A 73 -4.89 -1.98 5.73
N VAL A 74 -5.24 -1.36 4.61
CA VAL A 74 -4.85 0.04 4.32
C VAL A 74 -5.55 1.00 5.28
N ALA A 75 -6.83 0.78 5.58
CA ALA A 75 -7.57 1.62 6.51
C ALA A 75 -7.10 1.46 7.97
N VAL A 76 -6.71 0.23 8.37
CA VAL A 76 -6.07 0.00 9.68
C VAL A 76 -4.69 0.68 9.74
N ALA A 77 -3.89 0.55 8.67
CA ALA A 77 -2.60 1.21 8.56
C ALA A 77 -2.72 2.74 8.59
N SER A 78 -3.72 3.34 7.93
CA SER A 78 -3.96 4.80 7.98
C SER A 78 -4.46 5.30 9.34
N LEU A 79 -4.98 4.43 10.22
CA LEU A 79 -5.17 4.76 11.62
C LEU A 79 -3.83 4.68 12.39
N LEU A 80 -3.04 3.63 12.16
CA LEU A 80 -1.73 3.45 12.79
C LEU A 80 -0.74 4.57 12.43
N ASP A 81 -0.73 5.04 11.19
CA ASP A 81 0.07 6.18 10.70
C ASP A 81 -0.27 7.48 11.44
N LYS A 82 -1.58 7.76 11.60
CA LYS A 82 -2.06 8.90 12.42
C LYS A 82 -1.67 8.79 13.89
N VAL A 83 -1.62 7.57 14.44
CA VAL A 83 -1.13 7.34 15.80
C VAL A 83 0.38 7.57 15.88
N MET A 84 1.18 7.06 14.93
CA MET A 84 2.63 7.31 14.88
C MET A 84 2.95 8.81 14.75
N ALA A 85 2.13 9.59 14.03
CA ALA A 85 2.29 11.03 13.91
C ALA A 85 1.99 11.82 15.20
N GLN A 86 1.44 11.18 16.24
CA GLN A 86 1.02 11.82 17.50
C GLN A 86 1.60 11.15 18.75
N ALA A 87 2.08 9.91 18.64
CA ALA A 87 2.59 9.12 19.75
C ALA A 87 4.04 9.47 20.09
N LEU A 88 4.41 9.23 21.34
CA LEU A 88 5.77 9.40 21.86
C LEU A 88 6.25 8.10 22.54
N ASP A 89 7.55 8.06 22.83
CA ASP A 89 8.21 7.06 23.66
C ASP A 89 7.81 5.60 23.34
N LYS A 90 7.36 4.84 24.35
CA LYS A 90 6.96 3.44 24.25
C LYS A 90 5.85 3.22 23.22
N THR A 91 4.85 4.10 23.18
CA THR A 91 3.69 3.98 22.27
C THR A 91 4.10 4.14 20.82
N LEU A 92 4.98 5.10 20.52
CA LEU A 92 5.54 5.26 19.18
C LEU A 92 6.36 4.03 18.77
N MET A 93 7.21 3.52 19.67
CA MET A 93 8.00 2.31 19.42
C MET A 93 7.12 1.08 19.12
N LEU A 94 6.04 0.87 19.88
CA LEU A 94 5.08 -0.21 19.63
C LEU A 94 4.35 -0.03 18.29
N ALA A 95 3.93 1.20 17.97
CA ALA A 95 3.26 1.52 16.71
C ALA A 95 4.16 1.23 15.51
N GLU A 96 5.43 1.62 15.57
CA GLU A 96 6.42 1.37 14.53
C GLU A 96 6.77 -0.12 14.36
N ILE A 97 6.85 -0.87 15.47
CA ILE A 97 7.06 -2.34 15.41
C ILE A 97 5.87 -3.03 14.75
N CYS A 98 4.64 -2.63 15.09
CA CYS A 98 3.43 -3.10 14.42
C CYS A 98 3.40 -2.71 12.92
N TRP A 99 3.78 -1.48 12.61
CA TRP A 99 3.84 -0.96 11.23
C TRP A 99 4.79 -1.78 10.35
N ILE A 100 6.02 -2.07 10.80
CA ILE A 100 6.97 -2.85 10.00
C ILE A 100 6.59 -4.34 9.96
N ARG A 101 6.20 -4.95 11.10
CA ARG A 101 5.92 -6.40 11.17
C ARG A 101 4.60 -6.82 10.54
N SER A 102 3.55 -6.01 10.68
CA SER A 102 2.16 -6.42 10.43
C SER A 102 1.48 -5.65 9.28
N VAL A 103 2.13 -4.64 8.69
CA VAL A 103 1.63 -3.91 7.51
C VAL A 103 2.52 -4.18 6.29
N SER A 104 1.92 -4.69 5.21
CA SER A 104 2.66 -4.97 3.97
C SER A 104 3.26 -3.70 3.35
N PRO A 105 4.38 -3.77 2.60
CA PRO A 105 5.01 -2.59 1.97
C PRO A 105 4.02 -1.76 1.14
N SER A 106 3.11 -2.42 0.41
CA SER A 106 2.06 -1.76 -0.36
C SER A 106 1.06 -1.01 0.52
N ALA A 107 0.60 -1.62 1.61
CA ALA A 107 -0.35 -0.98 2.53
C ALA A 107 0.31 0.16 3.32
N ARG A 108 1.59 0.02 3.72
CA ARG A 108 2.40 1.10 4.31
C ARG A 108 2.50 2.29 3.35
N ALA A 109 2.83 2.03 2.09
CA ALA A 109 3.04 3.07 1.09
C ALA A 109 1.77 3.86 0.77
N LEU A 110 0.63 3.16 0.66
CA LEU A 110 -0.70 3.76 0.48
C LEU A 110 -1.13 4.56 1.72
N ALA A 111 -1.02 3.97 2.91
CA ALA A 111 -1.51 4.57 4.14
C ALA A 111 -0.80 5.87 4.52
N SER A 112 0.50 5.97 4.18
CA SER A 112 1.35 7.15 4.39
C SER A 112 1.41 8.11 3.18
N ASN A 113 0.55 7.92 2.17
CA ASN A 113 0.42 8.78 0.97
C ASN A 113 1.76 8.97 0.21
N THR A 114 2.63 7.96 0.24
CA THR A 114 3.96 8.00 -0.35
C THR A 114 3.93 7.72 -1.86
N PRO A 115 4.95 8.15 -2.63
CA PRO A 115 5.04 7.82 -4.04
C PRO A 115 5.18 6.30 -4.27
N VAL A 116 4.38 5.78 -5.19
CA VAL A 116 4.30 4.36 -5.55
C VAL A 116 4.46 4.15 -7.05
N THR A 117 5.00 3.00 -7.43
CA THR A 117 4.88 2.46 -8.79
C THR A 117 3.73 1.45 -8.82
N VAL A 118 3.05 1.37 -9.97
CA VAL A 118 1.87 0.53 -10.18
C VAL A 118 2.10 -0.33 -11.41
N SER A 119 2.12 -1.66 -11.28
CA SER A 119 2.22 -2.57 -12.42
C SER A 119 1.00 -3.49 -12.56
N SER A 120 0.64 -3.81 -13.80
CA SER A 120 -0.36 -4.84 -14.12
C SER A 120 0.13 -6.20 -13.60
N VAL A 121 -0.73 -6.99 -12.93
CA VAL A 121 -0.35 -8.36 -12.54
C VAL A 121 0.01 -9.18 -13.79
N LEU A 122 -0.77 -9.01 -14.86
CA LEU A 122 -0.48 -9.56 -16.18
C LEU A 122 0.82 -8.93 -16.72
N ASN A 123 1.88 -9.75 -16.78
CA ASN A 123 3.21 -9.46 -17.32
C ASN A 123 4.05 -8.35 -16.61
N ASP A 124 3.65 -7.88 -15.43
CA ASP A 124 4.36 -6.83 -14.65
C ASP A 124 4.53 -5.47 -15.37
N ASN A 125 3.79 -5.24 -16.46
CA ASN A 125 3.78 -4.00 -17.24
C ASN A 125 3.53 -2.75 -16.37
N MET A 126 4.43 -1.76 -16.46
CA MET A 126 4.39 -0.54 -15.64
C MET A 126 3.34 0.46 -16.14
N LEU A 127 2.51 0.98 -15.25
CA LEU A 127 1.55 2.06 -15.50
C LEU A 127 2.29 3.42 -15.55
N PHE A 128 2.18 4.15 -16.65
CA PHE A 128 2.82 5.46 -16.80
C PHE A 128 1.92 6.48 -17.51
N ALA A 129 2.09 7.76 -17.15
CA ALA A 129 1.52 8.88 -17.89
C ALA A 129 2.44 9.26 -19.06
N ALA A 130 1.89 9.39 -20.27
CA ALA A 130 2.68 9.64 -21.46
C ALA A 130 3.11 11.11 -21.62
N GLU A 131 4.17 11.37 -22.39
CA GLU A 131 4.59 12.74 -22.72
C GLU A 131 3.55 13.53 -23.52
N ASP A 132 3.78 14.85 -23.66
CA ASP A 132 2.87 15.76 -24.37
C ASP A 132 2.69 15.38 -25.86
N TYR A 133 3.66 14.70 -26.46
CA TYR A 133 3.55 14.08 -27.80
C TYR A 133 2.49 12.96 -27.90
N PHE A 134 1.89 12.57 -26.77
CA PHE A 134 0.82 11.58 -26.63
C PHE A 134 -0.37 12.14 -25.83
N LEU A 135 -0.59 13.46 -25.88
CA LEU A 135 -1.89 14.05 -25.58
C LEU A 135 -2.96 13.45 -26.51
N TYR A 136 -4.16 13.24 -25.97
CA TYR A 136 -5.35 12.89 -26.74
C TYR A 136 -6.03 14.14 -27.30
N ASP A 137 -6.03 15.22 -26.51
CA ASP A 137 -6.45 16.57 -26.90
C ASP A 137 -5.69 17.61 -26.03
N GLU A 138 -6.00 18.89 -26.21
CA GLU A 138 -5.38 20.03 -25.49
C GLU A 138 -5.48 19.95 -23.95
N THR A 139 -6.31 19.05 -23.41
CA THR A 139 -6.61 18.94 -21.97
C THR A 139 -6.36 17.55 -21.37
N ARG A 140 -6.22 16.49 -22.19
CA ARG A 140 -6.18 15.09 -21.71
C ARG A 140 -4.94 14.34 -22.18
N ARG A 141 -4.16 13.84 -21.22
CA ARG A 141 -2.98 12.97 -21.41
C ARG A 141 -3.38 11.50 -21.48
N CYS A 142 -2.78 10.75 -22.41
CA CYS A 142 -2.97 9.29 -22.45
C CYS A 142 -2.16 8.59 -21.35
N VAL A 143 -2.75 7.53 -20.78
CA VAL A 143 -2.11 6.65 -19.80
C VAL A 143 -2.00 5.24 -20.39
N PHE A 144 -0.85 4.60 -20.21
CA PHE A 144 -0.54 3.30 -20.83
C PHE A 144 0.15 2.36 -19.85
N CYS A 145 0.19 1.08 -20.22
CA CYS A 145 1.06 0.08 -19.62
C CYS A 145 2.24 -0.22 -20.57
N TRP A 146 3.47 0.05 -20.15
CA TRP A 146 4.67 -0.27 -20.96
C TRP A 146 4.84 -1.79 -21.07
N VAL A 147 5.24 -2.29 -22.25
CA VAL A 147 5.26 -3.74 -22.57
C VAL A 147 6.66 -4.33 -22.64
N ASP A 148 7.65 -3.50 -22.96
CA ASP A 148 9.04 -3.91 -23.17
C ASP A 148 9.88 -3.73 -21.89
N GLU A 149 11.20 -3.91 -21.98
CA GLU A 149 12.10 -3.41 -20.93
C GLU A 149 11.91 -1.88 -20.76
N TRP A 150 11.87 -1.41 -19.52
CA TRP A 150 11.65 -0.01 -19.15
C TRP A 150 12.89 0.55 -18.49
N GLU A 151 13.63 1.41 -19.21
CA GLU A 151 14.59 2.31 -18.57
C GLU A 151 13.81 3.37 -17.80
N ALA A 152 14.05 3.45 -16.49
CA ALA A 152 13.28 4.30 -15.60
C ALA A 152 13.63 5.78 -15.80
N ASP A 153 12.70 6.53 -16.40
CA ASP A 153 12.71 8.01 -16.46
C ASP A 153 12.23 8.66 -15.14
N GLN A 154 12.25 7.87 -14.06
CA GLN A 154 12.22 8.25 -12.64
C GLN A 154 11.06 9.15 -12.18
N SER A 155 9.94 9.17 -12.91
CA SER A 155 8.91 10.19 -12.71
C SER A 155 7.54 9.83 -13.32
N LYS A 156 7.48 9.49 -14.61
CA LYS A 156 6.25 9.23 -15.38
C LYS A 156 5.46 8.02 -14.87
N GLU A 157 6.17 7.04 -14.32
CA GLU A 157 5.67 5.82 -13.68
C GLU A 157 5.32 5.97 -12.19
N ILE A 158 5.55 7.16 -11.62
CA ILE A 158 5.38 7.42 -10.18
C ILE A 158 4.02 8.06 -9.92
N TRP A 159 3.25 7.41 -9.04
CA TRP A 159 1.89 7.78 -8.68
C TRP A 159 1.77 8.03 -7.16
N ARG A 160 0.68 8.67 -6.73
CA ARG A 160 0.33 8.91 -5.33
C ARG A 160 -1.17 8.70 -5.13
N PHE A 161 -1.56 8.05 -4.04
CA PHE A 161 -2.97 7.77 -3.72
C PHE A 161 -3.47 8.80 -2.69
N VAL A 162 -4.00 9.91 -3.21
CA VAL A 162 -4.47 11.07 -2.43
C VAL A 162 -5.82 10.75 -1.77
N PRO A 163 -5.94 10.71 -0.43
CA PRO A 163 -7.20 10.34 0.24
C PRO A 163 -8.31 11.37 0.02
N ALA A 164 -9.53 10.89 -0.26
CA ALA A 164 -10.71 11.70 -0.58
C ALA A 164 -11.99 11.03 -0.02
N SER A 165 -12.07 10.92 1.31
CA SER A 165 -13.05 10.11 2.07
C SER A 165 -14.48 10.12 1.48
N PRO A 166 -15.07 8.96 1.15
CA PRO A 166 -14.61 7.60 1.49
C PRO A 166 -13.55 7.02 0.54
N ASP A 167 -13.24 7.71 -0.56
CA ASP A 167 -12.46 7.21 -1.69
C ASP A 167 -11.02 7.79 -1.72
N PHE A 168 -10.37 7.73 -2.88
CA PHE A 168 -9.05 8.32 -3.14
C PHE A 168 -8.94 8.71 -4.62
N TYR A 169 -8.07 9.69 -4.90
CA TYR A 169 -7.63 10.00 -6.26
C TYR A 169 -6.23 9.44 -6.50
N ILE A 170 -5.97 8.90 -7.68
CA ILE A 170 -4.61 8.52 -8.10
C ILE A 170 -4.00 9.72 -8.85
N LEU A 171 -2.95 10.32 -8.30
CA LEU A 171 -2.23 11.48 -8.83
C LEU A 171 -0.92 11.03 -9.48
N ASN A 172 -0.62 11.46 -10.70
CA ASN A 172 0.71 11.30 -11.29
C ASN A 172 1.70 12.29 -10.68
N VAL A 173 2.88 11.85 -10.26
CA VAL A 173 3.85 12.69 -9.56
C VAL A 173 4.70 13.53 -10.53
N TYR A 174 4.84 13.11 -11.80
CA TYR A 174 5.48 13.92 -12.84
C TYR A 174 4.57 15.05 -13.30
N SER A 175 3.38 14.73 -13.84
CA SER A 175 2.50 15.75 -14.45
C SER A 175 1.61 16.50 -13.47
N GLN A 176 1.47 16.04 -12.22
CA GLN A 176 0.52 16.55 -11.21
C GLN A 176 -0.96 16.43 -11.64
N GLU A 177 -1.28 15.48 -12.52
CA GLU A 177 -2.63 15.21 -13.04
C GLU A 177 -3.26 13.94 -12.41
N TYR A 178 -4.60 13.84 -12.35
CA TYR A 178 -5.32 12.73 -11.69
C TYR A 178 -5.86 11.67 -12.67
N LEU A 179 -5.60 10.38 -12.43
CA LEU A 179 -6.00 9.23 -13.27
C LEU A 179 -7.50 8.85 -13.20
N LEU A 180 -8.07 8.38 -14.32
CA LEU A 180 -9.52 8.24 -14.54
C LEU A 180 -10.07 7.01 -15.25
N ALA A 181 -11.41 6.92 -15.14
CA ALA A 181 -12.33 6.64 -16.24
C ALA A 181 -12.63 7.83 -17.18
N SER A 182 -12.41 7.67 -18.49
CA SER A 182 -13.01 8.55 -19.49
C SER A 182 -14.49 8.23 -19.71
N ASP A 183 -15.21 9.16 -20.31
CA ASP A 183 -16.49 8.94 -20.98
C ASP A 183 -16.35 8.32 -22.39
N VAL A 184 -15.21 8.53 -23.06
CA VAL A 184 -14.88 8.10 -24.43
C VAL A 184 -14.60 6.60 -24.52
N ALA A 185 -15.21 5.94 -25.52
CA ALA A 185 -15.05 4.51 -25.80
C ALA A 185 -13.62 4.12 -26.22
N ALA A 186 -13.26 2.84 -26.01
CA ALA A 186 -11.96 2.30 -26.44
C ALA A 186 -11.76 2.37 -27.97
N SER A 187 -12.80 2.11 -28.76
CA SER A 187 -12.85 2.34 -30.21
C SER A 187 -14.20 2.93 -30.64
N GLU A 188 -14.24 3.47 -31.86
CA GLU A 188 -15.45 4.07 -32.46
C GLU A 188 -16.40 3.02 -33.09
N SER A 189 -16.02 1.74 -33.10
CA SER A 189 -16.62 0.72 -33.97
C SER A 189 -16.92 -0.63 -33.32
N ALA A 190 -16.63 -0.81 -32.02
CA ALA A 190 -16.80 -2.10 -31.35
C ALA A 190 -18.05 -2.18 -30.46
N GLU A 191 -18.77 -3.29 -30.56
CA GLU A 191 -19.84 -3.72 -29.63
C GLU A 191 -19.26 -4.21 -28.27
N GLY A 192 -18.11 -3.66 -27.85
CA GLY A 192 -17.43 -4.00 -26.60
C GLY A 192 -18.15 -3.40 -25.40
N TYR A 193 -18.71 -4.26 -24.54
CA TYR A 193 -19.55 -3.85 -23.41
C TYR A 193 -18.82 -2.96 -22.38
N GLY A 194 -18.93 -1.64 -22.55
CA GLY A 194 -18.59 -0.64 -21.53
C GLY A 194 -17.10 -0.31 -21.36
N GLU A 195 -16.22 -0.71 -22.29
CA GLU A 195 -14.80 -0.36 -22.23
C GLU A 195 -14.52 1.06 -22.74
N LYS A 196 -13.93 1.88 -21.87
CA LYS A 196 -13.62 3.30 -22.08
C LYS A 196 -12.14 3.59 -21.88
N ARG A 197 -11.62 4.71 -22.37
CA ARG A 197 -10.20 5.08 -22.21
C ARG A 197 -9.88 5.52 -20.77
N ALA A 198 -8.63 5.44 -20.33
CA ALA A 198 -8.16 6.04 -19.09
C ALA A 198 -7.40 7.36 -19.35
N PHE A 199 -7.77 8.43 -18.64
CA PHE A 199 -7.32 9.83 -18.86
C PHE A 199 -7.13 10.62 -17.53
N THR A 200 -7.06 11.96 -17.65
CA THR A 200 -6.91 13.07 -16.68
C THR A 200 -8.16 13.75 -16.00
N TRP A 201 -8.51 13.61 -14.70
CA TRP A 201 -9.62 14.25 -13.89
C TRP A 201 -11.12 14.21 -14.41
N LEU A 202 -12.20 13.59 -13.83
CA LEU A 202 -12.57 12.87 -12.57
C LEU A 202 -13.77 11.87 -12.81
N GLY A 203 -13.85 10.64 -12.23
CA GLY A 203 -15.06 9.77 -12.34
C GLY A 203 -15.02 8.28 -11.86
N ASP A 204 -16.20 7.66 -11.64
CA ASP A 204 -16.44 6.29 -11.11
C ASP A 204 -16.31 5.14 -12.16
N SER A 205 -15.20 4.40 -12.21
CA SER A 205 -15.09 3.08 -12.87
C SER A 205 -13.85 2.29 -12.42
N TYR A 206 -13.73 1.01 -12.81
CA TYR A 206 -12.53 0.20 -12.54
C TYR A 206 -11.43 0.44 -13.57
N LEU A 207 -10.20 0.65 -13.11
CA LEU A 207 -8.99 0.71 -13.95
C LEU A 207 -8.57 -0.70 -14.39
N ILE A 208 -8.44 -0.92 -15.70
CA ILE A 208 -8.05 -2.20 -16.29
C ILE A 208 -6.93 -2.00 -17.32
N SER A 209 -6.10 -3.03 -17.51
CA SER A 209 -5.21 -3.12 -18.68
C SER A 209 -5.44 -4.46 -19.39
N PRO A 210 -6.23 -4.50 -20.48
CA PRO A 210 -6.43 -5.72 -21.26
C PRO A 210 -5.11 -6.22 -21.87
N PRO A 211 -5.03 -7.48 -22.36
CA PRO A 211 -3.86 -7.97 -23.08
C PRO A 211 -3.65 -7.25 -24.42
N THR A 212 -4.68 -6.60 -24.96
CA THR A 212 -4.68 -5.88 -26.24
C THR A 212 -3.63 -4.76 -26.28
N THR A 213 -2.74 -4.83 -27.27
CA THR A 213 -1.77 -3.79 -27.58
C THR A 213 -2.46 -2.51 -28.08
N GLY A 214 -2.08 -1.37 -27.53
CA GLY A 214 -2.48 -0.04 -28.01
C GLY A 214 -1.49 0.56 -29.02
N SER A 215 -0.21 0.17 -28.92
CA SER A 215 0.81 0.34 -29.96
C SER A 215 1.93 -0.68 -29.74
N ALA A 216 2.97 -0.68 -30.60
CA ALA A 216 4.02 -1.70 -30.61
C ALA A 216 4.65 -2.02 -29.23
N PHE A 217 4.86 -1.00 -28.39
CA PHE A 217 5.51 -1.12 -27.08
C PHE A 217 4.57 -0.85 -25.89
N ARG A 218 3.26 -0.73 -26.13
CA ARG A 218 2.29 -0.22 -25.13
C ARG A 218 0.98 -1.02 -25.14
N ARG A 219 0.54 -1.47 -23.98
CA ARG A 219 -0.83 -1.96 -23.72
C ARG A 219 -1.72 -0.77 -23.34
N LEU A 220 -2.99 -0.86 -23.73
CA LEU A 220 -3.97 0.14 -23.32
C LEU A 220 -4.19 0.08 -21.81
N VAL A 221 -4.52 1.23 -21.24
CA VAL A 221 -5.17 1.32 -19.94
C VAL A 221 -6.55 1.90 -20.22
N LEU A 222 -7.55 1.13 -19.81
CA LEU A 222 -8.95 1.39 -20.04
C LEU A 222 -9.66 1.47 -18.69
N THR A 223 -10.91 1.87 -18.71
CA THR A 223 -11.82 1.63 -17.61
C THR A 223 -13.07 0.89 -18.05
N SER A 224 -13.69 0.22 -17.08
CA SER A 224 -14.98 -0.42 -17.29
C SER A 224 -15.90 -0.18 -16.09
N SER A 225 -17.17 0.08 -16.38
CA SER A 225 -18.27 0.06 -15.42
C SER A 225 -18.83 -1.36 -15.20
N TYR A 226 -18.49 -2.31 -16.08
CA TYR A 226 -19.01 -3.68 -16.05
C TYR A 226 -18.45 -4.49 -14.87
N ARG A 227 -19.33 -5.22 -14.18
CA ARG A 227 -19.00 -6.11 -13.06
C ARG A 227 -19.44 -7.54 -13.40
N PRO A 228 -18.59 -8.40 -13.99
CA PRO A 228 -18.91 -9.81 -14.12
C PRO A 228 -19.06 -10.45 -12.74
N LEU A 229 -19.99 -11.40 -12.60
CA LEU A 229 -20.32 -12.05 -11.33
C LEU A 229 -19.34 -13.18 -10.93
N ASP A 230 -18.49 -13.63 -11.86
CA ASP A 230 -17.61 -14.78 -11.64
C ASP A 230 -16.40 -14.48 -10.72
N GLN A 231 -16.09 -15.46 -9.87
CA GLN A 231 -15.09 -15.32 -8.81
C GLN A 231 -13.63 -15.26 -9.30
N SER A 232 -13.36 -15.62 -10.56
CA SER A 232 -12.05 -15.45 -11.19
C SER A 232 -11.85 -13.99 -11.63
N TRP A 233 -11.53 -13.13 -10.67
CA TRP A 233 -11.03 -11.77 -10.92
C TRP A 233 -9.93 -11.80 -12.00
N ASN A 234 -10.26 -11.32 -13.21
CA ASN A 234 -9.36 -11.32 -14.36
C ASN A 234 -8.10 -10.50 -14.02
N GLU A 235 -6.92 -11.02 -14.34
CA GLU A 235 -5.63 -10.38 -14.00
C GLU A 235 -5.46 -8.98 -14.60
N CYS A 236 -6.20 -8.68 -15.68
CA CYS A 236 -6.30 -7.34 -16.27
C CYS A 236 -6.85 -6.28 -15.29
N HIS A 237 -7.51 -6.67 -14.19
CA HIS A 237 -8.04 -5.79 -13.14
C HIS A 237 -7.14 -5.77 -11.88
N LYS A 238 -6.10 -6.62 -11.82
CA LYS A 238 -5.23 -6.74 -10.65
C LYS A 238 -3.98 -5.90 -10.86
N TRP A 239 -3.69 -5.05 -9.88
CA TRP A 239 -2.54 -4.15 -9.90
C TRP A 239 -1.62 -4.41 -8.72
N LYS A 240 -0.32 -4.58 -8.98
CA LYS A 240 0.75 -4.63 -7.98
C LYS A 240 1.16 -3.20 -7.65
N ILE A 241 1.06 -2.82 -6.39
CA ILE A 241 1.48 -1.49 -5.90
C ILE A 241 2.75 -1.66 -5.09
N LYS A 242 3.83 -0.98 -5.48
CA LYS A 242 5.13 -0.99 -4.80
C LYS A 242 5.50 0.44 -4.41
N ARG A 243 6.20 0.62 -3.28
CA ARG A 243 6.75 1.94 -2.91
C ARG A 243 7.84 2.31 -3.92
N ALA A 244 7.75 3.49 -4.55
CA ALA A 244 8.68 3.89 -5.61
C ALA A 244 10.12 4.07 -5.07
N ALA A 245 10.23 4.64 -3.87
CA ALA A 245 11.49 4.73 -3.12
C ALA A 245 11.24 4.39 -1.63
N PRO A 246 11.47 3.12 -1.21
CA PRO A 246 11.52 2.78 0.21
C PRO A 246 12.77 3.38 0.85
N SER A 247 12.64 3.91 2.07
CA SER A 247 13.76 4.57 2.74
C SER A 247 14.82 3.57 3.20
N LEU A 248 16.09 3.98 3.32
CA LEU A 248 17.14 3.11 3.89
C LEU A 248 16.79 2.61 5.30
N LEU A 249 16.12 3.44 6.11
CA LEU A 249 15.64 3.05 7.44
C LEU A 249 14.60 1.94 7.35
N GLU A 250 13.57 2.14 6.52
CA GLU A 250 12.51 1.16 6.25
C GLU A 250 13.08 -0.16 5.71
N ARG A 251 14.02 -0.11 4.75
CA ARG A 251 14.71 -1.29 4.23
C ARG A 251 15.52 -2.03 5.31
N GLY A 252 16.23 -1.29 6.16
CA GLY A 252 17.00 -1.87 7.26
C GLY A 252 16.12 -2.50 8.35
N LEU A 253 14.95 -1.92 8.61
CA LEU A 253 13.94 -2.48 9.52
C LEU A 253 13.26 -3.72 8.91
N ASP A 254 12.91 -3.69 7.62
CA ASP A 254 12.35 -4.84 6.89
C ASP A 254 13.34 -6.02 6.94
N ALA A 255 14.63 -5.79 6.67
CA ALA A 255 15.69 -6.80 6.80
C ALA A 255 15.83 -7.32 8.25
N PHE A 256 15.80 -6.42 9.25
CA PHE A 256 15.88 -6.78 10.65
C PHE A 256 14.74 -7.73 11.09
N PHE A 257 13.49 -7.42 10.71
CA PHE A 257 12.35 -8.28 11.06
C PHE A 257 12.25 -9.55 10.19
N ALA A 258 12.83 -9.55 8.98
CA ALA A 258 13.11 -10.76 8.20
C ALA A 258 14.24 -11.63 8.80
N LYS A 259 14.91 -11.16 9.86
CA LYS A 259 16.08 -11.78 10.53
C LYS A 259 17.36 -11.81 9.69
N ASP A 260 17.42 -11.04 8.59
CA ASP A 260 18.67 -10.74 7.89
C ASP A 260 19.39 -9.62 8.64
N TYR A 261 20.04 -10.01 9.75
CA TYR A 261 20.76 -9.08 10.62
C TYR A 261 22.00 -8.47 9.93
N ALA A 262 22.56 -9.12 8.91
CA ALA A 262 23.68 -8.59 8.15
C ALA A 262 23.22 -7.42 7.26
N ALA A 263 22.24 -7.66 6.37
CA ALA A 263 21.67 -6.60 5.54
C ALA A 263 21.05 -5.48 6.40
N ALA A 264 20.48 -5.80 7.56
CA ALA A 264 20.02 -4.79 8.50
C ALA A 264 21.14 -3.87 9.00
N VAL A 265 22.31 -4.40 9.39
CA VAL A 265 23.46 -3.56 9.81
C VAL A 265 23.97 -2.71 8.64
N ASP A 266 24.12 -3.30 7.46
CA ASP A 266 24.65 -2.63 6.27
C ASP A 266 23.73 -1.51 5.74
N LEU A 267 22.41 -1.67 5.85
CA LEU A 267 21.42 -0.65 5.48
C LEU A 267 21.28 0.46 6.53
N LEU A 268 21.55 0.14 7.81
CA LEU A 268 21.40 1.07 8.92
C LEU A 268 22.67 1.85 9.26
N ALA A 269 23.87 1.35 9.00
CA ALA A 269 25.12 2.05 9.33
C ALA A 269 25.29 3.38 8.55
N PRO A 270 25.05 3.45 7.21
CA PRO A 270 25.19 4.69 6.46
C PRO A 270 24.23 5.80 6.91
N LEU A 271 23.13 5.47 7.59
CA LEU A 271 22.19 6.43 8.16
C LEU A 271 22.74 7.20 9.36
N LEU A 272 23.81 6.72 9.99
CA LEU A 272 24.49 7.43 11.09
C LEU A 272 25.69 8.26 10.60
N GLU A 273 26.19 7.95 9.40
CA GLU A 273 27.43 8.52 8.84
C GLU A 273 27.16 9.59 7.78
N THR A 274 26.19 9.35 6.88
CA THR A 274 25.94 10.20 5.70
C THR A 274 24.83 11.24 5.89
N LYS A 275 23.99 11.05 6.91
CA LYS A 275 22.91 11.96 7.29
C LYS A 275 22.91 12.05 8.80
N THR A 276 23.08 13.24 9.37
CA THR A 276 22.92 13.44 10.82
C THR A 276 21.44 13.31 11.19
N PRO A 277 20.99 12.23 11.88
CA PRO A 277 19.58 12.05 12.19
C PRO A 277 19.16 12.97 13.35
N SER A 278 17.85 13.15 13.53
CA SER A 278 17.34 13.64 14.81
C SER A 278 17.76 12.70 15.95
N ALA A 279 17.86 13.19 17.19
CA ALA A 279 18.28 12.37 18.32
C ALA A 279 17.43 11.08 18.46
N ALA A 280 16.11 11.18 18.27
CA ALA A 280 15.20 10.02 18.25
C ALA A 280 15.48 9.05 17.08
N GLY A 281 15.84 9.56 15.90
CA GLY A 281 16.28 8.75 14.76
C GLY A 281 17.57 8.00 15.06
N SER A 282 18.59 8.69 15.61
CA SER A 282 19.87 8.10 16.00
C SER A 282 19.68 7.02 17.07
N ILE A 283 18.91 7.31 18.13
CA ILE A 283 18.54 6.35 19.17
C ILE A 283 17.94 5.08 18.56
N LYS A 284 16.95 5.23 17.66
CA LYS A 284 16.32 4.11 16.96
C LYS A 284 17.32 3.29 16.15
N ILE A 285 18.16 3.94 15.33
CA ILE A 285 19.12 3.24 14.47
C ILE A 285 20.16 2.47 15.30
N TYR A 286 20.69 3.08 16.39
CA TYR A 286 21.58 2.38 17.32
C TYR A 286 20.91 1.16 17.94
N TRP A 287 19.65 1.22 18.36
CA TRP A 287 18.94 0.05 18.92
C TRP A 287 18.86 -1.14 17.98
N TYR A 288 18.43 -0.92 16.74
CA TYR A 288 18.31 -2.01 15.78
C TYR A 288 19.69 -2.56 15.36
N ARG A 289 20.71 -1.70 15.21
CA ARG A 289 22.10 -2.14 14.97
C ARG A 289 22.70 -2.90 16.15
N MET A 290 22.44 -2.48 17.40
CA MET A 290 22.86 -3.23 18.60
C MET A 290 22.27 -4.64 18.62
N VAL A 291 20.96 -4.78 18.45
CA VAL A 291 20.31 -6.11 18.50
C VAL A 291 20.77 -6.99 17.33
N ALA A 292 20.95 -6.43 16.13
CA ALA A 292 21.50 -7.14 14.99
C ALA A 292 22.96 -7.57 15.21
N ASN A 293 23.84 -6.68 15.69
CA ASN A 293 25.23 -7.00 16.04
C ASN A 293 25.31 -8.07 17.13
N LEU A 294 24.44 -8.03 18.15
CA LEU A 294 24.36 -9.07 19.18
C LEU A 294 23.94 -10.43 18.58
N LYS A 295 23.02 -10.44 17.61
CA LYS A 295 22.60 -11.65 16.88
C LYS A 295 23.70 -12.22 15.97
N LEU A 296 24.52 -11.35 15.38
CA LEU A 296 25.72 -11.68 14.60
C LEU A 296 26.94 -12.03 15.49
N GLN A 297 26.81 -12.00 16.82
CA GLN A 297 27.89 -12.18 17.80
C GLN A 297 29.01 -11.11 17.76
N ASN A 298 28.78 -9.98 17.09
CA ASN A 298 29.68 -8.82 16.99
C ASN A 298 29.72 -8.03 18.32
N LYS A 299 30.25 -8.64 19.39
CA LYS A 299 30.25 -8.09 20.77
C LYS A 299 30.87 -6.69 20.87
N GLU A 300 31.88 -6.36 20.07
CA GLU A 300 32.52 -5.04 20.10
C GLU A 300 31.68 -3.94 19.42
N LEU A 301 31.10 -4.22 18.25
CA LEU A 301 30.19 -3.27 17.58
C LEU A 301 28.92 -3.02 18.41
N PHE A 302 28.42 -4.05 19.11
CA PHE A 302 27.34 -3.89 20.09
C PHE A 302 27.73 -2.92 21.23
N ARG A 303 28.95 -3.01 21.77
CA ARG A 303 29.44 -2.08 22.82
C ARG A 303 29.58 -0.66 22.27
N GLU A 304 30.14 -0.52 21.08
CA GLU A 304 30.31 0.79 20.46
C GLU A 304 28.98 1.49 20.21
N ASP A 305 27.99 0.79 19.66
CA ASP A 305 26.65 1.33 19.47
C ASP A 305 25.95 1.64 20.80
N ALA A 306 26.20 0.86 21.87
CA ALA A 306 25.69 1.16 23.22
C ALA A 306 26.29 2.43 23.83
N ASP A 307 27.61 2.63 23.69
CA ASP A 307 28.30 3.84 24.14
C ASP A 307 27.87 5.08 23.34
N ARG A 308 27.68 4.93 22.03
CA ARG A 308 27.16 5.99 21.14
C ARG A 308 25.70 6.34 21.50
N LEU A 309 24.86 5.33 21.76
CA LEU A 309 23.48 5.48 22.23
C LEU A 309 23.39 6.23 23.58
N GLY A 310 24.26 5.91 24.53
CA GLY A 310 24.34 6.60 25.82
C GLY A 310 24.67 8.09 25.66
N LYS A 311 25.61 8.42 24.75
CA LYS A 311 26.00 9.81 24.43
C LYS A 311 24.88 10.64 23.81
N VAL A 312 23.94 10.02 23.08
CA VAL A 312 22.74 10.70 22.52
C VAL A 312 21.53 10.67 23.47
N GLY A 313 21.70 10.27 24.74
CA GLY A 313 20.65 10.31 25.75
C GLY A 313 19.59 9.21 25.64
N GLY A 314 19.82 8.16 24.84
CA GLY A 314 18.88 7.06 24.69
C GLY A 314 18.71 6.25 25.98
N CYS A 315 17.47 6.13 26.50
CA CYS A 315 17.20 5.41 27.74
C CYS A 315 16.88 3.91 27.50
N PRO A 316 17.67 2.95 28.04
CA PRO A 316 17.45 1.52 27.82
C PRO A 316 16.17 0.90 28.36
N LYS A 317 15.40 1.57 29.23
CA LYS A 317 14.31 0.92 29.97
C LYS A 317 13.12 0.55 29.09
N TYR A 318 12.47 1.53 28.47
CA TYR A 318 11.31 1.30 27.60
C TYR A 318 11.63 0.37 26.42
N PHE A 319 12.81 0.55 25.81
CA PHE A 319 13.28 -0.32 24.73
C PHE A 319 13.47 -1.77 25.19
N ARG A 320 14.03 -2.00 26.38
CA ARG A 320 14.20 -3.34 26.96
C ARG A 320 12.87 -3.99 27.33
N GLU A 321 11.92 -3.22 27.84
CA GLU A 321 10.56 -3.69 28.15
C GLU A 321 9.87 -4.16 26.86
N VAL A 322 9.78 -3.30 25.85
CA VAL A 322 9.19 -3.65 24.55
C VAL A 322 9.92 -4.82 23.88
N PHE A 323 11.26 -4.83 23.85
CA PHE A 323 12.00 -5.94 23.23
C PHE A 323 11.88 -7.28 23.97
N LYS A 324 11.66 -7.28 25.30
CA LYS A 324 11.40 -8.52 26.04
C LYS A 324 10.12 -9.20 25.56
N ASP A 325 9.09 -8.41 25.27
CA ASP A 325 7.78 -8.89 24.85
C ASP A 325 7.74 -9.17 23.33
N VAL A 326 8.55 -8.44 22.52
CA VAL A 326 8.59 -8.53 21.05
C VAL A 326 9.59 -9.59 20.52
N LEU A 327 10.66 -9.90 21.27
CA LEU A 327 11.69 -10.92 20.99
C LEU A 327 11.86 -11.89 22.18
N GLY A 328 10.76 -12.44 22.68
CA GLY A 328 10.74 -13.46 23.75
C GLY A 328 11.72 -14.62 23.51
N ASP A 329 12.27 -15.16 24.60
CA ASP A 329 13.38 -16.14 24.70
C ASP A 329 14.73 -15.70 24.10
N ASP A 330 14.73 -14.94 23.02
CA ASP A 330 15.86 -14.84 22.10
C ASP A 330 17.00 -13.91 22.58
N LEU A 331 16.80 -13.20 23.70
CA LEU A 331 17.82 -12.40 24.41
C LEU A 331 18.40 -13.08 25.66
N TYR A 332 17.77 -14.12 26.21
CA TYR A 332 18.21 -14.72 27.47
C TYR A 332 19.51 -15.54 27.31
N ARG A 333 19.73 -16.18 26.16
CA ARG A 333 20.95 -16.96 25.88
C ARG A 333 22.24 -16.11 25.82
N CYS A 334 22.12 -14.80 25.63
CA CYS A 334 23.27 -13.88 25.62
C CYS A 334 23.74 -13.44 27.03
N ARG A 335 23.16 -14.00 28.10
CA ARG A 335 23.54 -13.69 29.49
C ARG A 335 24.50 -14.68 30.16
N GLU A 336 24.77 -15.81 29.52
CA GLU A 336 25.51 -16.92 30.14
C GLU A 336 26.97 -17.04 29.66
N HIS A 337 27.38 -16.28 28.63
CA HIS A 337 28.74 -16.24 28.04
C HIS A 337 29.19 -14.82 27.64
#